data_AF-A0A8J5XPR2-F1
#
_entry.id   AF-A0A8J5XPR2-F1
#
_cell.length_a   1.000
_cell.length_b   1.000
_cell.length_c   1.000
_cell.angle_alpha   90.00
_cell.angle_beta   90.00
_cell.angle_gamma   90.00
#
_symmetry.space_group_name_H-M   'P 1'
#
loop_
_entity.id
_entity.type
_entity.pdbx_description
1 polymer ?
#
loop_
_entity_poly.entity_id
_entity_poly.type
_entity_poly.pdbx_seq_one_letter_code
_entity_poly.pdbx_strand_id
1 'polypeptide(L)' 'MGGVNVGLDSVSKAVGWNHHCHHQPFNPMIDDEQLGFLANFLGIFIFALVIAYHYVMADPKYEGN' A
#
# COMPACT_ATOMS: atom_id res chain seq x y z
N MET A 1 41.36 49.04 -2.56
CA MET A 1 41.32 47.57 -2.49
C MET A 1 39.90 47.16 -2.81
N GLY A 2 39.63 47.02 -4.10
CA GLY A 2 38.31 46.66 -4.63
C GLY A 2 38.20 45.15 -4.81
N GLY A 3 36.99 44.62 -4.63
CA GLY A 3 36.69 43.21 -4.85
C GLY A 3 35.45 42.77 -4.09
N VAL A 4 34.29 43.25 -4.54
CA VAL A 4 32.96 42.76 -4.16
C VAL A 4 32.84 41.27 -4.51
N ASN A 5 32.54 40.42 -3.54
CA ASN A 5 32.31 38.97 -3.68
C ASN A 5 30.81 38.60 -3.66
N VAL A 6 29.95 39.48 -4.18
CA VAL A 6 28.47 39.39 -4.21
C VAL A 6 27.92 38.26 -5.13
N GLY A 7 28.80 37.48 -5.77
CA GLY A 7 28.40 36.37 -6.64
C GLY A 7 28.52 34.97 -6.01
N LEU A 8 29.36 34.79 -4.99
CA LEU A 8 29.67 33.46 -4.45
C LEU A 8 28.70 33.00 -3.35
N ASP A 9 28.09 33.96 -2.64
CA ASP A 9 27.08 33.67 -1.61
C ASP A 9 25.72 33.26 -2.21
N SER A 10 25.44 33.71 -3.43
CA SER A 10 24.20 33.36 -4.15
C SER A 10 24.28 31.96 -4.78
N VAL A 11 25.43 31.55 -5.33
CA VAL A 11 25.64 30.19 -5.83
C VAL A 11 25.71 29.19 -4.67
N SER A 12 26.35 29.52 -3.54
CA SER A 12 26.36 28.63 -2.36
C SER A 12 24.97 28.38 -1.78
N LYS A 13 24.03 29.33 -1.93
CA LYS A 13 22.62 29.11 -1.58
C LYS A 13 21.86 28.31 -2.64
N ALA A 14 22.22 28.40 -3.93
CA ALA A 14 21.57 27.63 -4.98
C ALA A 14 21.98 26.13 -5.00
N VAL A 15 23.20 25.80 -4.57
CA VAL A 15 23.69 24.39 -4.47
C VAL A 15 23.53 23.81 -3.05
N GLY A 16 23.01 24.60 -2.11
CA GLY A 16 22.85 24.25 -0.69
C GLY A 16 21.47 23.71 -0.29
N TRP A 17 20.51 23.62 -1.20
CA TRP A 17 19.20 23.00 -0.94
C TRP A 17 19.24 21.49 -1.20
N ASN A 18 20.13 20.78 -0.51
CA ASN A 18 20.03 19.32 -0.45
C ASN A 18 18.96 18.95 0.59
N HIS A 19 17.74 18.79 0.09
CA HIS A 19 16.79 17.77 0.55
C HIS A 19 16.60 17.62 2.07
N HIS A 20 15.88 18.55 2.70
CA HIS A 20 15.14 18.23 3.93
C HIS A 20 13.66 18.16 3.59
N CYS A 21 13.27 17.09 2.89
CA CYS A 21 11.87 16.75 2.64
C CYS A 21 11.35 15.82 3.73
N HIS A 22 10.26 16.29 4.34
CA HIS A 22 9.16 15.56 4.96
C HIS A 22 9.48 14.35 5.87
N HIS A 23 9.38 14.59 7.17
CA HIS A 23 8.83 13.59 8.08
C HIS A 23 7.33 13.42 7.76
N GLN A 24 7.01 12.55 6.80
CA GLN A 24 5.63 12.07 6.64
C GLN A 24 5.29 11.22 7.88
N PRO A 25 4.08 11.36 8.46
CA PRO A 25 3.66 10.48 9.53
C PRO A 25 3.62 9.05 8.99
N PHE A 26 4.13 8.10 9.77
CA PHE A 26 3.99 6.66 9.54
C PHE A 26 2.50 6.35 9.54
N ASN A 27 1.87 6.44 8.36
CA ASN A 27 0.58 5.82 8.12
C ASN A 27 0.82 4.33 8.36
N PRO A 28 0.00 3.59 9.14
CA PRO A 28 0.15 2.15 9.22
C PRO A 28 -0.08 1.62 7.81
N MET A 29 1.02 1.41 7.08
CA MET A 29 1.03 0.54 5.94
C MET A 29 0.55 -0.78 6.53
N ILE A 30 -0.66 -1.18 6.17
CA ILE A 30 -0.98 -2.60 6.16
C ILE A 30 0.19 -3.21 5.41
N ASP A 31 1.06 -3.89 6.13
CA ASP A 31 2.25 -4.45 5.52
C ASP A 31 1.78 -5.38 4.41
N ASP A 32 2.43 -5.33 3.25
CA ASP A 32 2.12 -6.22 2.14
C ASP A 32 2.14 -7.70 2.59
N GLU A 33 2.89 -8.00 3.65
CA GLU A 33 2.90 -9.26 4.40
C GLU A 33 1.55 -9.59 5.06
N GLN A 34 0.96 -8.64 5.78
CA GLN A 34 -0.35 -8.80 6.41
C GLN A 34 -1.47 -8.93 5.37
N LEU A 35 -1.39 -8.17 4.27
CA LEU A 35 -2.33 -8.28 3.15
C LEU A 35 -2.19 -9.64 2.45
N GLY A 36 -0.96 -10.12 2.27
CA GLY A 36 -0.69 -11.45 1.73
C GLY A 36 -1.29 -12.56 2.61
N PHE A 37 -1.12 -12.48 3.93
CA PHE A 37 -1.73 -13.43 4.87
C PHE A 37 -3.26 -13.42 4.79
N LEU A 38 -3.87 -12.24 4.82
CA LEU A 38 -5.33 -12.08 4.73
C LEU A 38 -5.87 -12.58 3.39
N ALA A 39 -5.20 -12.29 2.28
CA ALA A 39 -5.60 -12.72 0.95
C ALA A 39 -5.58 -14.25 0.80
N ASN A 40 -4.59 -14.93 1.38
CA ASN A 40 -4.54 -16.40 1.39
C ASN A 40 -5.69 -17.00 2.21
N PHE A 41 -5.96 -16.46 3.40
CA PHE A 41 -7.09 -16.90 4.22
C PHE A 41 -8.43 -16.68 3.50
N LEU A 42 -8.62 -15.48 2.94
CA LEU A 42 -9.82 -15.12 2.21
C LEU A 42 -9.99 -15.97 0.95
N GLY A 43 -8.92 -16.24 0.21
CA GLY A 43 -8.96 -17.07 -0.99
C GLY A 43 -9.45 -18.49 -0.71
N ILE A 44 -8.92 -19.14 0.32
CA ILE A 44 -9.34 -20.48 0.73
C ILE A 44 -10.77 -20.46 1.27
N PHE A 45 -11.12 -19.43 2.05
CA PHE A 45 -12.45 -19.26 2.63
C PHE A 45 -13.54 -19.11 1.55
N ILE A 46 -13.31 -18.24 0.57
CA ILE A 46 -14.23 -18.04 -0.55
C ILE A 46 -14.31 -19.30 -1.41
N PHE A 47 -13.18 -19.99 -1.66
CA PHE A 47 -13.19 -21.24 -2.41
C PHE A 47 -14.03 -22.34 -1.72
N ALA A 48 -13.87 -22.52 -0.41
CA ALA A 48 -14.66 -23.47 0.37
C ALA A 48 -16.15 -23.09 0.39
N LEU A 49 -16.48 -21.80 0.55
CA LEU A 49 -17.84 -21.27 0.46
C LEU A 49 -18.48 -21.52 -0.90
N VAL A 50 -17.74 -21.31 -1.99
CA VAL A 50 -18.22 -21.58 -3.35
C VAL A 50 -18.51 -23.07 -3.53
N ILE A 51 -17.62 -23.95 -3.08
CA ILE A 51 -17.84 -25.40 -3.15
C ILE A 51 -19.04 -25.80 -2.30
N ALA A 52 -19.17 -25.28 -1.07
CA ALA A 52 -20.29 -25.56 -0.19
C ALA A 52 -21.61 -25.01 -0.75
N TYR A 53 -21.60 -23.82 -1.35
CA TYR A 53 -22.76 -23.24 -2.02
C TYR A 53 -23.15 -24.07 -3.24
N HIS A 54 -22.18 -24.47 -4.08
CA HIS A 54 -22.44 -25.40 -5.17
C HIS A 54 -22.95 -26.74 -4.66
N TYR A 55 -22.47 -27.24 -3.53
CA TYR A 55 -22.95 -28.47 -2.92
C TYR A 55 -24.41 -28.31 -2.43
N VAL A 56 -24.73 -27.20 -1.75
CA VAL A 56 -26.08 -26.87 -1.31
C VAL A 56 -27.03 -26.61 -2.49
N MET A 57 -26.54 -26.05 -3.59
CA MET A 57 -27.32 -25.78 -4.80
C MET A 57 -27.42 -27.01 -5.72
N ALA A 58 -26.42 -27.90 -5.70
CA ALA A 58 -26.36 -29.14 -6.48
C ALA A 58 -26.99 -30.34 -5.75
N ASP A 59 -27.24 -30.22 -4.44
CA ASP A 59 -28.37 -30.87 -3.79
C ASP A 59 -29.57 -29.92 -3.89
N PRO A 60 -30.33 -29.89 -5.01
CA PRO A 60 -31.66 -29.31 -5.03
C PRO A 60 -32.58 -30.19 -4.19
N LYS A 61 -32.33 -30.31 -2.88
CA LYS A 61 -33.26 -30.91 -1.95
C LYS A 61 -34.30 -29.87 -1.56
N TYR A 62 -34.96 -29.31 -2.58
CA TYR A 62 -36.27 -28.67 -2.53
C TYR A 62 -36.88 -28.56 -3.93
N GLU A 63 -36.73 -29.60 -4.76
CA GLU A 63 -37.74 -29.88 -5.80
C GLU A 63 -38.81 -30.80 -5.20
N GLY A 64 -39.92 -30.21 -4.74
CA GLY A 64 -41.22 -30.86 -4.63
C GLY A 64 -41.53 -31.62 -3.33
N ASN A 65 -42.11 -30.93 -2.33
CA ASN A 65 -43.54 -31.04 -1.98
C ASN A 65 -43.87 -30.17 -0.77
#